data_AF-A0A1E7RIS6-F1
#
_entry.id   AF-A0A1E7RIS6-F1
#
_cell.length_a   1.000
_cell.length_b   1.000
_cell.length_c   1.000
_cell.angle_alpha   90.00
_cell.angle_beta   90.00
_cell.angle_gamma   90.00
#
_symmetry.space_group_name_H-M   'P 1'
#
loop_
_entity.id
_entity.type
_entity.pdbx_description
1 polymer ?
#
loop_
_entity_poly.entity_id
_entity_poly.type
_entity_poly.pdbx_seq_one_letter_code
_entity_poly.pdbx_strand_id
1 'polypeptide(L)'
;MHPFLYALFQFAFFYPMVMAFFWMSGGLYYFFRRERKARLRDDPPPMKEYPFASILIPCHNEADNLADTLGAALAQNYPDFEVIAINDGSRDDTGARLDAMAAQHPRLRVVHLDRNLGKANALRMGALAARSEYLVCIDGDAMLEEHATHWMVWHLTSGPRVGAVTGNPRIRNRSTLLGRLQVAEFSSIIGMIKRAQRVYGRIFTISGVIAGFRRTALHRIGYWSDDMITEDIDISWRLQLDHWDIRYEPNALCFILMPETLKGLWRQRLRWAQGGVEVLLRHGRSLFDWRKRRMWGVLLEYVFSVLWAYTMLTIIVLWALGKFMPLPQELYIATLLPQWHGVILALVCLLQFASSLIIDRRYETHIGRNYFWVIWYPMAYWLISLFTTLVALPKTLLKRRGKRAIWVSPDRGIR
;
A
#
# COMPACT_ATOMS: atom_id res chain seq x y z
N MET A 1 -32.86 10.17 -21.83
CA MET A 1 -31.90 9.11 -21.46
C MET A 1 -32.64 8.11 -20.58
N HIS A 2 -32.59 6.81 -20.90
CA HIS A 2 -33.29 5.78 -20.13
C HIS A 2 -32.84 5.80 -18.65
N PRO A 3 -33.73 5.56 -17.66
CA PRO A 3 -33.39 5.65 -16.23
C PRO A 3 -32.16 4.83 -15.82
N PHE A 4 -31.98 3.65 -16.44
CA PHE A 4 -30.82 2.80 -16.22
C PHE A 4 -29.49 3.44 -16.63
N LEU A 5 -29.38 3.95 -17.87
CA LEU A 5 -28.18 4.65 -18.31
C LEU A 5 -27.93 5.89 -17.45
N TYR A 6 -28.99 6.61 -17.09
CA TYR A 6 -28.88 7.73 -16.18
C TYR A 6 -28.24 7.32 -14.84
N ALA A 7 -28.70 6.25 -14.21
CA ALA A 7 -28.09 5.74 -12.99
C ALA A 7 -26.61 5.34 -13.19
N LEU A 8 -26.27 4.69 -14.30
CA LEU A 8 -24.87 4.31 -14.59
C LEU A 8 -23.97 5.54 -14.76
N PHE A 9 -24.38 6.54 -15.52
CA PHE A 9 -23.60 7.77 -15.71
C PHE A 9 -23.46 8.57 -14.41
N GLN A 10 -24.55 8.64 -13.63
CA GLN A 10 -24.52 9.28 -12.31
C GLN A 10 -23.53 8.55 -11.40
N PHE A 11 -23.60 7.22 -11.30
CA PHE A 11 -22.66 6.46 -10.48
C PHE A 11 -21.21 6.61 -10.96
N ALA A 12 -20.97 6.49 -12.27
CA ALA A 12 -19.67 6.67 -12.91
C ALA A 12 -19.02 8.02 -12.57
N PHE A 13 -19.83 9.07 -12.50
CA PHE A 13 -19.39 10.42 -12.22
C PHE A 13 -19.28 10.74 -10.72
N PHE A 14 -20.34 10.49 -9.96
CA PHE A 14 -20.45 10.89 -8.56
C PHE A 14 -19.58 10.02 -7.65
N TYR A 15 -19.33 8.75 -7.98
CA TYR A 15 -18.52 7.90 -7.11
C TYR A 15 -17.10 8.43 -6.89
N PRO A 16 -16.27 8.71 -7.92
CA PRO A 16 -14.94 9.27 -7.71
C PRO A 16 -14.98 10.62 -6.99
N MET A 17 -16.00 11.45 -7.27
CA MET A 17 -16.16 12.75 -6.63
C MET A 17 -16.46 12.62 -5.13
N VAL A 18 -17.40 11.76 -4.75
CA VAL A 18 -17.75 11.49 -3.35
C VAL A 18 -16.55 10.92 -2.61
N MET A 19 -15.83 9.98 -3.22
CA MET A 19 -14.62 9.40 -2.62
C MET A 19 -13.50 10.42 -2.44
N ALA A 20 -13.31 11.33 -3.41
CA ALA A 20 -12.35 12.42 -3.29
C ALA A 20 -12.65 13.33 -2.09
N PHE A 21 -13.92 13.76 -1.92
CA PHE A 21 -14.33 14.52 -0.74
C PHE A 21 -14.21 13.72 0.57
N PHE A 22 -14.53 12.44 0.54
CA PHE A 22 -14.42 11.56 1.70
C PHE A 22 -12.96 11.44 2.16
N TRP A 23 -12.03 11.16 1.25
CA TRP A 23 -10.60 11.08 1.58
C TRP A 23 -10.01 12.44 1.94
N MET A 24 -10.39 13.52 1.26
CA MET A 24 -9.92 14.87 1.57
C MET A 24 -10.39 15.32 2.96
N SER A 25 -11.66 15.12 3.31
CA SER A 25 -12.18 15.47 4.64
C SER A 25 -11.51 14.65 5.75
N GLY A 26 -11.36 13.34 5.57
CA GLY A 26 -10.64 12.48 6.51
C GLY A 26 -9.16 12.84 6.64
N GLY A 27 -8.49 13.13 5.53
CA GLY A 27 -7.09 13.54 5.49
C GLY A 27 -6.85 14.89 6.18
N LEU A 28 -7.67 15.90 5.88
CA LEU A 28 -7.59 17.21 6.52
C LEU A 28 -7.93 17.12 8.01
N TYR A 29 -8.94 16.34 8.38
CA TYR A 29 -9.27 16.11 9.79
C TYR A 29 -8.10 15.48 10.55
N TYR A 30 -7.48 14.45 9.98
CA TYR A 30 -6.27 13.83 10.54
C TYR A 30 -5.16 14.86 10.70
N PHE A 31 -4.91 15.66 9.67
CA PHE A 31 -3.88 16.68 9.67
C PHE A 31 -4.12 17.71 10.79
N PHE A 32 -5.29 18.33 10.86
CA PHE A 32 -5.57 19.36 11.86
C PHE A 32 -5.60 18.81 13.28
N ARG A 33 -6.12 17.59 13.48
CA ARG A 33 -6.28 17.00 14.82
C ARG A 33 -5.00 16.35 15.36
N ARG A 34 -4.21 15.70 14.50
CA ARG A 34 -3.09 14.86 14.91
C ARG A 34 -1.74 15.31 14.39
N GLU A 35 -1.66 15.86 13.19
CA GLU A 35 -0.39 16.04 12.48
C GLU A 35 0.16 17.46 12.57
N ARG A 36 -0.68 18.49 12.45
CA ARG A 36 -0.27 19.91 12.37
C ARG A 36 0.59 20.36 13.56
N LYS A 37 0.32 19.81 14.75
CA LYS A 37 1.08 20.08 15.98
C LYS A 37 1.87 18.86 16.47
N ALA A 38 2.01 17.82 15.65
CA ALA A 38 2.81 16.64 16.01
C ALA A 38 4.30 16.96 16.02
N ARG A 39 5.06 16.18 16.79
CA ARG A 39 6.53 16.19 16.78
C ARG A 39 7.09 15.84 15.40
N LEU A 40 8.20 16.45 15.05
CA LEU A 40 8.90 16.21 13.78
C LEU A 40 9.45 14.78 13.72
N ARG A 41 9.82 14.33 12.53
CA ARG A 41 10.22 12.93 12.29
C ARG A 41 11.45 12.51 13.12
N ASP A 42 12.36 13.46 13.33
CA ASP A 42 13.62 13.37 14.06
C ASP A 42 13.47 13.54 15.59
N ASP A 43 12.26 13.84 16.06
CA ASP A 43 11.93 13.96 17.49
C ASP A 43 10.79 12.98 17.85
N PRO A 44 11.03 11.65 17.78
CA PRO A 44 10.04 10.68 18.19
C PRO A 44 9.67 10.84 19.69
N PRO A 45 8.43 10.53 20.09
CA PRO A 45 7.99 10.74 21.46
C PRO A 45 8.78 9.87 22.43
N PRO A 46 9.21 10.41 23.59
CA PRO A 46 9.92 9.60 24.57
C PRO A 46 9.01 8.48 25.09
N MET A 47 9.60 7.30 25.29
CA MET A 47 8.92 6.15 25.86
C MET A 47 9.39 5.92 27.29
N LYS A 48 8.50 5.39 28.14
CA LYS A 48 8.87 4.98 29.51
C LYS A 48 9.94 3.89 29.49
N GLU A 49 9.81 2.97 28.54
CA GLU A 49 10.71 1.85 28.30
C GLU A 49 10.93 1.73 26.80
N TYR A 50 12.12 1.28 26.41
CA TYR A 50 12.51 1.03 25.03
C TYR A 50 12.62 -0.49 24.85
N PRO A 51 11.51 -1.21 24.63
CA PRO A 51 11.56 -2.66 24.53
C PRO A 51 12.36 -3.10 23.32
N PHE A 52 13.14 -4.17 23.47
CA PHE A 52 13.88 -4.79 22.38
C PHE A 52 13.03 -4.92 21.12
N ALA A 53 13.53 -4.54 19.94
CA ALA A 53 12.84 -4.65 18.65
C ALA A 53 13.61 -5.56 17.66
N SER A 54 12.90 -6.25 16.77
CA SER A 54 13.53 -7.03 15.69
C SER A 54 13.13 -6.48 14.33
N ILE A 55 14.10 -6.02 13.54
CA ILE A 55 13.90 -5.55 12.17
C ILE A 55 14.05 -6.74 11.22
N LEU A 56 13.01 -7.07 10.46
CA LEU A 56 12.97 -8.21 9.54
C LEU A 56 13.10 -7.73 8.10
N ILE A 57 14.06 -8.29 7.37
CA ILE A 57 14.40 -7.90 6.01
C ILE A 57 14.44 -9.16 5.15
N PRO A 58 13.34 -9.52 4.48
CA PRO A 58 13.30 -10.65 3.58
C PRO A 58 14.02 -10.27 2.26
N CYS A 59 14.87 -11.17 1.76
CA CYS A 59 15.74 -10.95 0.60
C CYS A 59 15.62 -12.10 -0.41
N HIS A 60 15.38 -11.78 -1.68
CA HIS A 60 15.49 -12.72 -2.79
C HIS A 60 16.12 -12.02 -4.01
N ASN A 61 17.37 -12.36 -4.31
CA ASN A 61 18.19 -11.69 -5.32
C ASN A 61 18.29 -10.16 -5.11
N GLU A 62 18.85 -9.78 -3.96
CA GLU A 62 18.94 -8.39 -3.48
C GLU A 62 20.39 -7.89 -3.34
N ALA A 63 21.38 -8.60 -3.88
CA ALA A 63 22.80 -8.34 -3.67
C ALA A 63 23.23 -6.87 -3.89
N ASP A 64 22.62 -6.21 -4.88
CA ASP A 64 22.90 -4.80 -5.22
C ASP A 64 22.34 -3.79 -4.20
N ASN A 65 21.29 -4.16 -3.46
CA ASN A 65 20.59 -3.27 -2.53
C ASN A 65 21.03 -3.47 -1.07
N LEU A 66 21.66 -4.60 -0.74
CA LEU A 66 21.96 -4.99 0.64
C LEU A 66 22.73 -3.91 1.41
N ALA A 67 23.73 -3.26 0.79
CA ALA A 67 24.54 -2.25 1.44
C ALA A 67 23.70 -1.06 1.93
N ASP A 68 22.83 -0.53 1.05
CA ASP A 68 21.93 0.58 1.38
C ASP A 68 20.88 0.14 2.42
N THR A 69 20.22 -1.00 2.19
CA THR A 69 19.10 -1.45 3.01
C THR A 69 19.56 -1.87 4.41
N LEU A 70 20.60 -2.68 4.53
CA LEU A 70 21.13 -3.09 5.83
C LEU A 70 21.85 -1.95 6.53
N GLY A 71 22.55 -1.08 5.80
CA GLY A 71 23.14 0.13 6.36
C GLY A 71 22.09 1.01 7.04
N ALA A 72 20.98 1.30 6.35
CA ALA A 72 19.88 2.09 6.90
C ALA A 72 19.17 1.40 8.09
N ALA A 73 19.02 0.08 8.05
CA ALA A 73 18.42 -0.68 9.15
C ALA A 73 19.33 -0.76 10.40
N LEU A 74 20.65 -0.84 10.22
CA LEU A 74 21.62 -0.86 11.31
C LEU A 74 21.86 0.54 11.91
N ALA A 75 21.61 1.60 11.14
CA ALA A 75 21.75 3.00 11.56
C ALA A 75 20.52 3.57 12.31
N GLN A 76 19.59 2.72 12.76
CA GLN A 76 18.39 3.18 13.47
C GLN A 76 18.74 3.81 14.82
N ASN A 77 18.18 4.99 15.08
CA ASN A 77 18.20 5.72 16.35
C ASN A 77 17.17 5.11 17.32
N TYR A 78 17.35 3.83 17.62
CA TYR A 78 16.61 3.06 18.61
C TYR A 78 17.60 2.34 19.54
N PRO A 79 17.45 2.39 20.88
CA PRO A 79 18.50 1.90 21.78
C PRO A 79 18.81 0.40 21.65
N ASP A 80 17.77 -0.43 21.55
CA ASP A 80 17.89 -1.88 21.71
C ASP A 80 17.14 -2.65 20.62
N PHE A 81 17.88 -3.17 19.64
CA PHE A 81 17.30 -3.90 18.51
C PHE A 81 18.27 -4.88 17.86
N GLU A 82 17.72 -5.84 17.11
CA GLU A 82 18.42 -6.68 16.14
C GLU A 82 17.89 -6.46 14.73
N VAL A 83 18.73 -6.77 13.73
CA VAL A 83 18.34 -6.88 12.33
C VAL A 83 18.44 -8.35 11.92
N ILE A 84 17.39 -8.90 11.34
CA ILE A 84 17.33 -10.26 10.83
C ILE A 84 17.10 -10.18 9.32
N ALA A 85 18.14 -10.49 8.55
CA ALA A 85 18.02 -10.68 7.11
C ALA A 85 17.59 -12.13 6.82
N ILE A 86 16.53 -12.31 6.03
CA ILE A 86 16.02 -13.64 5.67
C ILE A 86 16.27 -13.88 4.19
N ASN A 87 17.26 -14.70 3.86
CA ASN A 87 17.56 -15.08 2.49
C ASN A 87 16.59 -16.19 2.03
N ASP A 88 15.64 -15.85 1.17
CA ASP A 88 14.61 -16.73 0.62
C ASP A 88 15.13 -17.52 -0.59
N GLY A 89 16.22 -18.27 -0.41
CA GLY A 89 16.83 -19.11 -1.45
C GLY A 89 17.26 -18.33 -2.69
N SER A 90 18.01 -17.22 -2.51
CA SER A 90 18.57 -16.43 -3.61
C SER A 90 19.51 -17.24 -4.49
N ARG A 91 19.60 -16.87 -5.77
CA ARG A 91 20.46 -17.52 -6.79
C ARG A 91 21.69 -16.70 -7.13
N ASP A 92 21.73 -15.43 -6.75
CA ASP A 92 22.88 -14.55 -6.86
C ASP A 92 23.76 -14.63 -5.60
N ASP A 93 24.70 -13.69 -5.45
CA ASP A 93 25.62 -13.60 -4.31
C ASP A 93 24.99 -12.96 -3.06
N THR A 94 23.65 -12.77 -3.00
CA THR A 94 22.94 -12.22 -1.83
C THR A 94 23.32 -12.96 -0.54
N GLY A 95 23.34 -14.30 -0.57
CA GLY A 95 23.62 -15.10 0.63
C GLY A 95 25.03 -14.86 1.18
N ALA A 96 26.05 -14.96 0.32
CA ALA A 96 27.44 -14.75 0.72
C ALA A 96 27.70 -13.32 1.23
N ARG A 97 27.05 -12.31 0.63
CA ARG A 97 27.14 -10.92 1.10
C ARG A 97 26.50 -10.73 2.47
N LEU A 98 25.34 -11.36 2.71
CA LEU A 98 24.69 -11.31 4.02
C LEU A 98 25.58 -11.90 5.11
N ASP A 99 26.22 -13.04 4.85
CA ASP A 99 27.15 -13.69 5.79
C ASP A 99 28.36 -12.80 6.09
N ALA A 100 28.97 -12.22 5.05
CA ALA A 100 30.09 -11.30 5.20
C ALA A 100 29.72 -10.05 6.03
N MET A 101 28.52 -9.50 5.83
CA MET A 101 28.03 -8.37 6.62
C MET A 101 27.70 -8.77 8.06
N ALA A 102 27.12 -9.95 8.28
CA ALA A 102 26.80 -10.44 9.62
C ALA A 102 28.05 -10.67 10.47
N ALA A 103 29.16 -11.10 9.86
CA ALA A 103 30.46 -11.20 10.52
C ALA A 103 31.00 -9.85 11.03
N GLN A 104 30.62 -8.73 10.38
CA GLN A 104 31.06 -7.38 10.72
C GLN A 104 30.11 -6.64 11.66
N HIS A 105 28.84 -7.06 11.73
CA HIS A 105 27.79 -6.37 12.46
C HIS A 105 27.13 -7.29 13.50
N PRO A 106 27.47 -7.17 14.80
CA PRO A 106 26.94 -8.03 15.86
C PRO A 106 25.41 -7.99 16.03
N ARG A 107 24.77 -6.91 15.56
CA ARG A 107 23.30 -6.75 15.58
C ARG A 107 22.61 -7.42 14.39
N LEU A 108 23.35 -7.87 13.38
CA LEU A 108 22.81 -8.52 12.18
C LEU A 108 22.87 -10.04 12.33
N ARG A 109 21.72 -10.69 12.14
CA ARG A 109 21.57 -12.14 12.03
C ARG A 109 21.03 -12.49 10.65
N VAL A 110 21.46 -13.62 10.13
CA VAL A 110 21.00 -14.11 8.82
C VAL A 110 20.28 -15.44 9.00
N VAL A 111 19.13 -15.58 8.34
CA VAL A 111 18.36 -16.83 8.25
C VAL A 111 18.30 -17.24 6.79
N HIS A 112 18.89 -18.38 6.45
CA HIS A 112 18.82 -18.95 5.11
C HIS A 112 17.68 -19.95 5.00
N LEU A 113 16.84 -19.76 3.99
CA LEU A 113 15.87 -20.77 3.56
C LEU A 113 16.50 -21.64 2.46
N ASP A 114 16.12 -22.91 2.45
CA ASP A 114 16.63 -23.93 1.52
C ASP A 114 16.28 -23.61 0.05
N ARG A 115 15.15 -22.93 -0.17
CA ARG A 115 14.63 -22.53 -1.48
C ARG A 115 13.71 -21.31 -1.34
N ASN A 116 13.37 -20.71 -2.47
CA ASN A 116 12.37 -19.64 -2.54
C ASN A 116 10.98 -20.16 -2.15
N LEU A 117 10.51 -19.73 -0.97
CA LEU A 117 9.21 -20.04 -0.39
C LEU A 117 8.26 -18.85 -0.42
N GLY A 118 8.69 -17.68 -0.89
CA GLY A 118 7.90 -16.48 -0.96
C GLY A 118 8.13 -15.54 0.22
N LYS A 119 7.96 -14.23 -0.02
CA LYS A 119 8.09 -13.17 1.00
C LYS A 119 7.30 -13.44 2.29
N ALA A 120 6.07 -13.93 2.16
CA ALA A 120 5.22 -14.27 3.30
C ALA A 120 5.87 -15.33 4.23
N ASN A 121 6.48 -16.36 3.65
CA ASN A 121 7.17 -17.39 4.41
C ASN A 121 8.51 -16.89 4.96
N ALA A 122 9.26 -16.09 4.21
CA ALA A 122 10.47 -15.44 4.71
C ALA A 122 10.19 -14.58 5.95
N LEU A 123 9.15 -13.74 5.89
CA LEU A 123 8.70 -12.94 7.04
C LEU A 123 8.23 -13.81 8.21
N ARG A 124 7.51 -14.91 7.94
CA ARG A 124 7.11 -15.87 8.99
C ARG A 124 8.32 -16.49 9.69
N MET A 125 9.32 -16.94 8.94
CA MET A 125 10.55 -17.52 9.50
C MET A 125 11.34 -16.48 10.30
N GLY A 126 11.44 -15.25 9.78
CA GLY A 126 12.02 -14.12 10.53
C GLY A 126 11.30 -13.84 11.84
N ALA A 127 9.96 -13.82 11.83
CA ALA A 127 9.14 -13.58 13.02
C ALA A 127 9.26 -14.69 14.07
N LEU A 128 9.49 -15.93 13.65
CA LEU A 128 9.74 -17.07 14.55
C LEU A 128 11.17 -17.06 15.12
N ALA A 129 12.15 -16.58 14.35
CA ALA A 129 13.55 -16.47 14.78
C ALA A 129 13.84 -15.20 15.61
N ALA A 130 12.94 -14.21 15.55
CA ALA A 130 12.99 -12.97 16.29
C ALA A 130 12.83 -13.18 17.79
N ARG A 131 13.62 -12.46 18.58
CA ARG A 131 13.53 -12.50 20.05
C ARG A 131 12.46 -11.55 20.56
N SER A 132 12.18 -10.48 19.82
CA SER A 132 11.28 -9.39 20.20
C SER A 132 9.79 -9.72 20.06
N GLU A 133 8.98 -9.05 20.89
CA GLU A 133 7.53 -8.91 20.69
C GLU A 133 7.15 -7.88 19.60
N TYR A 134 8.04 -6.93 19.29
CA TYR A 134 7.83 -5.84 18.34
C TYR A 134 8.71 -6.03 17.11
N LEU A 135 8.06 -6.29 15.98
CA LEU A 135 8.72 -6.60 14.72
C LEU A 135 8.56 -5.41 13.78
N VAL A 136 9.64 -5.00 13.10
CA VAL A 136 9.60 -3.98 12.04
C VAL A 136 10.01 -4.65 10.74
N CYS A 137 9.09 -4.78 9.80
CA CYS A 137 9.32 -5.45 8.52
C CYS A 137 9.55 -4.40 7.43
N ILE A 138 10.64 -4.53 6.69
CA ILE A 138 10.92 -3.71 5.49
C ILE A 138 11.29 -4.61 4.30
N ASP A 139 11.13 -4.13 3.07
CA ASP A 139 11.60 -4.88 1.89
C ASP A 139 13.13 -4.82 1.73
N GLY A 140 13.70 -5.84 1.08
CA GLY A 140 15.14 -5.96 0.83
C GLY A 140 15.74 -4.90 -0.10
N ASP A 141 14.92 -4.03 -0.68
CA ASP A 141 15.33 -2.89 -1.52
C ASP A 141 14.91 -1.52 -0.94
N ALA A 142 14.50 -1.52 0.34
CA ALA A 142 13.97 -0.34 1.01
C ALA A 142 14.97 0.22 2.04
N MET A 143 15.06 1.54 2.16
CA MET A 143 15.90 2.21 3.16
C MET A 143 15.03 2.78 4.27
N LEU A 144 15.18 2.26 5.48
CA LEU A 144 14.43 2.71 6.64
C LEU A 144 14.98 4.05 7.16
N GLU A 145 14.12 5.02 7.42
CA GLU A 145 14.55 6.31 7.98
C GLU A 145 15.00 6.16 9.44
N GLU A 146 15.99 6.94 9.87
CA GLU A 146 16.74 6.77 11.12
C GLU A 146 15.87 6.60 12.39
N HIS A 147 14.69 7.24 12.46
CA HIS A 147 13.80 7.18 13.63
C HIS A 147 12.54 6.33 13.39
N ALA A 148 12.40 5.70 12.22
CA ALA A 148 11.19 4.99 11.85
C ALA A 148 10.89 3.80 12.79
N THR A 149 11.91 3.07 13.24
CA THR A 149 11.75 1.98 14.24
C THR A 149 11.17 2.52 15.54
N HIS A 150 11.66 3.66 16.03
CA HIS A 150 11.15 4.29 17.24
C HIS A 150 9.67 4.64 17.10
N TRP A 151 9.30 5.32 16.01
CA TRP A 151 7.91 5.68 15.73
C TRP A 151 6.97 4.48 15.70
N MET A 152 7.40 3.38 15.08
CA MET A 152 6.61 2.15 15.05
C MET A 152 6.42 1.52 16.42
N VAL A 153 7.53 1.34 17.16
CA VAL A 153 7.49 0.70 18.48
C VAL A 153 6.67 1.54 19.44
N TRP A 154 6.80 2.87 19.40
CA TRP A 154 5.96 3.78 20.20
C TRP A 154 4.46 3.55 19.98
N HIS A 155 4.02 3.40 18.72
CA HIS A 155 2.61 3.09 18.46
C HIS A 155 2.21 1.72 18.98
N LEU A 156 3.05 0.70 18.81
CA LEU A 156 2.79 -0.67 19.27
C LEU A 156 2.71 -0.77 20.79
N THR A 157 3.49 0.02 21.53
CA THR A 157 3.51 0.06 23.00
C THR A 157 2.42 0.97 23.57
N SER A 158 2.00 2.01 22.84
CA SER A 158 0.98 2.97 23.31
C SER A 158 -0.43 2.38 23.52
N GLY A 159 -0.69 1.15 23.07
CA GLY A 159 -1.97 0.50 23.30
C GLY A 159 -1.92 -1.02 23.17
N PRO A 160 -2.57 -1.77 24.09
CA PRO A 160 -2.50 -3.23 24.10
C PRO A 160 -3.18 -3.90 22.90
N ARG A 161 -4.10 -3.19 22.22
CA ARG A 161 -4.81 -3.68 21.02
C ARG A 161 -4.17 -3.25 19.70
N VAL A 162 -3.02 -2.57 19.73
CA VAL A 162 -2.31 -2.21 18.50
C VAL A 162 -1.57 -3.44 18.01
N GLY A 163 -2.10 -4.04 16.94
CA GLY A 163 -1.54 -5.23 16.31
C GLY A 163 -0.51 -4.88 15.24
N ALA A 164 -0.68 -3.74 14.58
CA ALA A 164 0.23 -3.30 13.53
C ALA A 164 0.24 -1.78 13.31
N VAL A 165 1.31 -1.31 12.66
CA VAL A 165 1.54 0.08 12.28
C VAL A 165 2.09 0.10 10.86
N THR A 166 1.41 0.76 9.93
CA THR A 166 1.95 1.04 8.61
C THR A 166 2.72 2.34 8.64
N GLY A 167 3.95 2.32 8.11
CA GLY A 167 4.72 3.53 7.86
C GLY A 167 4.27 4.23 6.59
N ASN A 168 5.13 5.13 6.12
CA ASN A 168 4.89 6.03 5.01
C ASN A 168 5.98 5.89 3.94
N PRO A 169 5.75 5.08 2.91
CA PRO A 169 6.73 4.84 1.85
C PRO A 169 6.93 6.08 0.98
N ARG A 170 8.19 6.36 0.63
CA ARG A 170 8.61 7.49 -0.21
C ARG A 170 9.46 7.01 -1.37
N ILE A 171 9.23 7.53 -2.56
CA ILE A 171 9.89 7.06 -3.76
C ILE A 171 11.25 7.73 -3.93
N ARG A 172 12.28 6.88 -4.11
CA ARG A 172 13.67 7.30 -4.28
C ARG A 172 14.00 7.64 -5.73
N ASN A 173 13.63 6.78 -6.67
CA ASN A 173 13.99 6.97 -8.09
C ASN A 173 13.09 8.00 -8.78
N ARG A 174 13.72 8.98 -9.45
CA ARG A 174 13.08 10.13 -10.11
C ARG A 174 13.61 10.36 -11.52
N SER A 175 14.24 9.35 -12.11
CA SER A 175 14.98 9.40 -13.37
C SER A 175 14.06 9.68 -14.57
N THR A 176 12.82 9.19 -14.51
CA THR A 176 11.81 9.33 -15.56
C THR A 176 10.66 10.25 -15.15
N LEU A 177 9.88 10.72 -16.13
CA LEU A 177 8.60 11.39 -15.85
C LEU A 177 7.66 10.45 -15.06
N LEU A 178 7.65 9.15 -15.38
CA LEU A 178 6.82 8.18 -14.69
C LEU A 178 7.22 8.01 -13.22
N GLY A 179 8.52 7.97 -12.90
CA GLY A 179 9.01 7.98 -11.52
C GLY A 179 8.59 9.23 -10.75
N ARG A 180 8.77 10.41 -11.36
CA ARG A 180 8.33 11.70 -10.75
C ARG A 180 6.83 11.77 -10.51
N LEU A 181 6.04 11.24 -11.43
CA LEU A 181 4.58 11.18 -11.32
C LEU A 181 4.13 10.23 -10.19
N GLN A 182 4.81 9.10 -10.00
CA GLN A 182 4.53 8.19 -8.88
C GLN A 182 4.87 8.81 -7.51
N VAL A 183 5.93 9.64 -7.41
CA VAL A 183 6.22 10.41 -6.17
C VAL A 183 4.99 11.22 -5.76
N ALA A 184 4.39 11.90 -6.73
CA ALA A 184 3.18 12.66 -6.49
C ALA A 184 2.01 11.78 -6.09
N GLU A 185 1.83 10.60 -6.71
CA GLU A 185 0.79 9.65 -6.31
C GLU A 185 0.89 9.23 -4.84
N PHE A 186 2.06 8.73 -4.43
CA PHE A 186 2.27 8.24 -3.08
C PHE A 186 2.07 9.36 -2.05
N SER A 187 2.52 10.56 -2.40
CA SER A 187 2.43 11.74 -1.54
C SER A 187 1.05 12.43 -1.56
N SER A 188 0.26 12.24 -2.62
CA SER A 188 -1.04 12.91 -2.76
C SER A 188 -2.23 12.01 -2.52
N ILE A 189 -2.28 10.85 -3.17
CA ILE A 189 -3.45 9.98 -3.15
C ILE A 189 -3.30 8.97 -2.01
N ILE A 190 -2.20 8.21 -2.00
CA ILE A 190 -2.03 7.11 -1.04
C ILE A 190 -1.96 7.65 0.40
N GLY A 191 -1.13 8.66 0.64
CA GLY A 191 -1.01 9.28 1.97
C GLY A 191 -2.33 9.87 2.48
N MET A 192 -3.13 10.50 1.61
CA MET A 192 -4.44 11.04 1.99
C MET A 192 -5.44 9.94 2.33
N ILE A 193 -5.49 8.88 1.51
CA ILE A 193 -6.33 7.71 1.77
C ILE A 193 -5.95 7.10 3.13
N LYS A 194 -4.66 6.84 3.41
CA LYS A 194 -4.23 6.26 4.70
C LYS A 194 -4.66 7.11 5.91
N ARG A 195 -4.58 8.44 5.80
CA ARG A 195 -5.03 9.36 6.85
C ARG A 195 -6.54 9.28 7.06
N ALA A 196 -7.33 9.31 5.98
CA ALA A 196 -8.79 9.14 6.06
C ALA A 196 -9.18 7.78 6.67
N GLN A 197 -8.53 6.71 6.22
CA GLN A 197 -8.67 5.36 6.75
C GLN A 197 -8.35 5.29 8.25
N ARG A 198 -7.28 5.97 8.68
CA ARG A 198 -6.94 6.05 10.09
C ARG A 198 -7.98 6.80 10.93
N VAL A 199 -8.70 7.76 10.36
CA VAL A 199 -9.73 8.54 11.06
C VAL A 199 -10.99 7.71 11.31
N TYR A 200 -11.49 6.96 10.32
CA TYR A 200 -12.66 6.11 10.52
C TYR A 200 -12.34 4.79 11.23
N GLY A 201 -11.05 4.48 11.42
CA GLY A 201 -10.56 3.46 12.35
C GLY A 201 -10.32 2.09 11.72
N ARG A 202 -10.28 1.99 10.38
CA ARG A 202 -9.84 0.78 9.67
C ARG A 202 -9.00 1.14 8.46
N ILE A 203 -8.01 0.30 8.15
CA ILE A 203 -7.09 0.50 7.04
C ILE A 203 -7.25 -0.64 6.05
N PHE A 204 -7.39 -0.33 4.76
CA PHE A 204 -7.57 -1.35 3.73
C PHE A 204 -6.36 -2.29 3.63
N THR A 205 -5.15 -1.72 3.69
CA THR A 205 -3.90 -2.47 3.65
C THR A 205 -2.78 -1.75 4.41
N ILE A 206 -1.90 -2.48 5.06
CA ILE A 206 -0.60 -1.99 5.51
C ILE A 206 0.33 -1.89 4.29
N SER A 207 1.28 -0.96 4.28
CA SER A 207 2.32 -1.01 3.26
C SER A 207 3.30 -2.13 3.58
N GLY A 208 3.33 -3.19 2.76
CA GLY A 208 4.25 -4.31 2.94
C GLY A 208 5.74 -3.95 2.93
N VAL A 209 6.10 -2.73 2.51
CA VAL A 209 7.49 -2.24 2.46
C VAL A 209 7.95 -1.63 3.80
N ILE A 210 7.01 -1.21 4.65
CA ILE A 210 7.32 -0.62 5.96
C ILE A 210 6.16 -0.87 6.92
N ALA A 211 6.31 -1.89 7.76
CA ALA A 211 5.26 -2.35 8.64
C ALA A 211 5.77 -2.80 10.02
N GLY A 212 5.26 -2.19 11.08
CA GLY A 212 5.45 -2.64 12.46
C GLY A 212 4.36 -3.62 12.86
N PHE A 213 4.71 -4.69 13.57
CA PHE A 213 3.78 -5.69 14.06
C PHE A 213 4.05 -6.06 15.51
N ARG A 214 2.97 -6.38 16.23
CA ARG A 214 3.02 -7.08 17.51
C ARG A 214 3.04 -8.59 17.21
N ARG A 215 4.07 -9.30 17.68
CA ARG A 215 4.27 -10.74 17.41
C ARG A 215 3.13 -11.60 17.95
N THR A 216 2.60 -11.29 19.14
CA THR A 216 1.40 -11.99 19.67
C THR A 216 0.18 -11.85 18.75
N ALA A 217 -0.02 -10.68 18.15
CA ALA A 217 -1.11 -10.46 17.20
C ALA A 217 -0.91 -11.28 15.92
N LEU A 218 0.32 -11.31 15.38
CA LEU A 218 0.68 -12.13 14.22
C LEU A 218 0.49 -13.62 14.48
N HIS A 219 1.01 -14.11 15.61
CA HIS A 219 0.90 -15.51 16.00
C HIS A 219 -0.55 -15.94 16.11
N ARG A 220 -1.41 -15.12 16.74
CA ARG A 220 -2.83 -15.40 16.93
C ARG A 220 -3.60 -15.57 15.62
N ILE A 221 -3.24 -14.85 14.57
CA ILE A 221 -3.90 -14.96 13.25
C ILE A 221 -3.20 -15.93 12.30
N GLY A 222 -2.15 -16.62 12.75
CA GLY A 222 -1.39 -17.60 11.95
C GLY A 222 -0.37 -16.99 10.97
N TYR A 223 0.20 -15.83 11.27
CA TYR A 223 1.22 -15.13 10.46
C TYR A 223 0.73 -14.76 9.03
N TRP A 224 1.62 -14.59 8.05
CA TRP A 224 1.26 -14.28 6.66
C TRP A 224 0.77 -15.53 5.91
N SER A 225 -0.23 -15.36 5.05
CA SER A 225 -0.74 -16.43 4.18
C SER A 225 0.20 -16.64 3.00
N ASP A 226 0.51 -17.89 2.65
CA ASP A 226 1.43 -18.27 1.57
C ASP A 226 0.76 -18.46 0.20
N ASP A 227 -0.58 -18.43 0.16
CA ASP A 227 -1.41 -18.61 -1.04
C ASP A 227 -1.91 -17.29 -1.64
N MET A 228 -1.70 -16.18 -0.94
CA MET A 228 -2.10 -14.82 -1.31
C MET A 228 -1.05 -14.13 -2.18
N ILE A 229 -1.49 -13.43 -3.23
CA ILE A 229 -0.55 -12.64 -4.07
C ILE A 229 0.00 -11.43 -3.33
N THR A 230 -0.80 -10.85 -2.43
CA THR A 230 -0.48 -9.67 -1.62
C THR A 230 -0.68 -10.02 -0.15
N GLU A 231 0.40 -10.43 0.49
CA GLU A 231 0.41 -10.86 1.88
C GLU A 231 0.03 -9.72 2.86
N ASP A 232 0.32 -8.48 2.46
CA ASP A 232 0.07 -7.27 3.22
C ASP A 232 -1.43 -6.90 3.29
N ILE A 233 -2.17 -7.02 2.19
CA ILE A 233 -3.63 -6.80 2.18
C ILE A 233 -4.32 -7.86 3.04
N ASP A 234 -3.95 -9.14 2.87
CA ASP A 234 -4.59 -10.23 3.61
C ASP A 234 -4.33 -10.14 5.12
N ILE A 235 -3.08 -9.89 5.54
CA ILE A 235 -2.78 -9.79 6.97
C ILE A 235 -3.46 -8.58 7.62
N SER A 236 -3.62 -7.48 6.88
CA SER A 236 -4.33 -6.29 7.34
C SER A 236 -5.81 -6.59 7.63
N TRP A 237 -6.44 -7.39 6.78
CA TRP A 237 -7.82 -7.82 6.99
C TRP A 237 -7.93 -8.79 8.15
N ARG A 238 -7.08 -9.82 8.21
CA ARG A 238 -7.13 -10.82 9.28
C ARG A 238 -6.90 -10.23 10.67
N LEU A 239 -5.92 -9.32 10.83
CA LEU A 239 -5.72 -8.59 12.08
C LEU A 239 -6.98 -7.82 12.50
N GLN A 240 -7.59 -7.07 11.57
CA GLN A 240 -8.75 -6.23 11.89
C GLN A 240 -10.05 -7.04 12.11
N LEU A 241 -10.19 -8.17 11.43
CA LEU A 241 -11.26 -9.15 11.62
C LEU A 241 -11.16 -9.85 12.98
N ASP A 242 -9.94 -10.02 13.50
CA ASP A 242 -9.67 -10.46 14.89
C ASP A 242 -9.62 -9.28 15.89
N HIS A 243 -10.12 -8.11 15.49
CA HIS A 243 -10.29 -6.90 16.32
C HIS A 243 -9.01 -6.18 16.77
N TRP A 244 -7.86 -6.47 16.16
CA TRP A 244 -6.66 -5.65 16.34
C TRP A 244 -6.80 -4.28 15.64
N ASP A 245 -6.19 -3.26 16.25
CA ASP A 245 -6.04 -1.91 15.67
C ASP A 245 -4.81 -1.88 14.77
N ILE A 246 -4.97 -1.24 13.60
CA ILE A 246 -3.88 -0.93 12.68
C ILE A 246 -3.76 0.59 12.62
N ARG A 247 -2.54 1.08 12.85
CA ARG A 247 -2.24 2.52 12.84
C ARG A 247 -1.48 2.92 11.60
N TYR A 248 -1.56 4.19 11.24
CA TYR A 248 -0.72 4.81 10.22
C TYR A 248 0.14 5.87 10.90
N GLU A 249 1.44 5.81 10.67
CA GLU A 249 2.42 6.76 11.21
C GLU A 249 3.13 7.47 10.04
N PRO A 250 2.77 8.73 9.75
CA PRO A 250 3.32 9.45 8.61
C PRO A 250 4.81 9.82 8.78
N ASN A 251 5.35 9.88 10.01
CA ASN A 251 6.76 10.14 10.28
C ASN A 251 7.65 8.89 10.17
N ALA A 252 7.09 7.68 10.19
CA ALA A 252 7.86 6.46 9.96
C ALA A 252 8.09 6.28 8.46
N LEU A 253 9.13 6.93 7.94
CA LEU A 253 9.45 6.94 6.51
C LEU A 253 10.26 5.72 6.09
N CYS A 254 10.06 5.28 4.84
CA CYS A 254 10.92 4.30 4.18
C CYS A 254 11.08 4.66 2.71
N PHE A 255 12.31 4.69 2.21
CA PHE A 255 12.59 5.03 0.83
C PHE A 255 12.63 3.78 -0.05
N ILE A 256 11.85 3.78 -1.12
CA ILE A 256 11.57 2.61 -1.94
C ILE A 256 11.88 2.88 -3.41
N LEU A 257 12.16 1.81 -4.16
CA LEU A 257 12.28 1.84 -5.62
C LEU A 257 10.94 1.48 -6.28
N MET A 258 10.58 2.19 -7.35
CA MET A 258 9.36 1.93 -8.12
C MET A 258 9.67 1.65 -9.60
N PRO A 259 8.81 0.90 -10.30
CA PRO A 259 8.99 0.68 -11.73
C PRO A 259 8.86 1.99 -12.51
N GLU A 260 9.79 2.23 -13.44
CA GLU A 260 9.81 3.42 -14.31
C GLU A 260 9.38 3.12 -15.75
N THR A 261 8.90 1.90 -15.99
CA THR A 261 8.30 1.49 -17.25
C THR A 261 6.79 1.32 -17.10
N LEU A 262 6.01 1.65 -18.14
CA LEU A 262 4.55 1.41 -18.14
C LEU A 262 4.20 -0.06 -17.93
N LYS A 263 5.01 -0.97 -18.48
CA LYS A 263 4.86 -2.43 -18.32
C LYS A 263 5.09 -2.86 -16.87
N GLY A 264 6.13 -2.33 -16.23
CA GLY A 264 6.43 -2.57 -14.82
C GLY A 264 5.32 -2.06 -13.91
N LEU A 265 4.89 -0.81 -14.13
CA LEU A 265 3.80 -0.18 -13.41
C LEU A 265 2.50 -1.00 -13.55
N TRP A 266 2.12 -1.37 -14.78
CA TRP A 266 0.94 -2.20 -15.04
C TRP A 266 0.98 -3.52 -14.25
N ARG A 267 2.11 -4.24 -14.28
CA ARG A 267 2.26 -5.51 -13.55
C ARG A 267 2.12 -5.31 -12.05
N GLN A 268 2.68 -4.25 -11.50
CA GLN A 268 2.56 -3.92 -10.08
C GLN A 268 1.10 -3.64 -9.69
N ARG A 269 0.42 -2.76 -10.43
CA ARG A 269 -0.96 -2.37 -10.14
C ARG A 269 -1.95 -3.49 -10.35
N LEU A 270 -1.72 -4.34 -11.35
CA LEU A 270 -2.49 -5.56 -11.55
C LEU A 270 -2.38 -6.49 -10.33
N ARG A 271 -1.18 -6.68 -9.75
CA ARG A 271 -1.03 -7.50 -8.52
C ARG A 271 -1.81 -6.92 -7.36
N TRP A 272 -1.77 -5.61 -7.14
CA TRP A 272 -2.51 -4.95 -6.06
C TRP A 272 -4.03 -5.08 -6.23
N ALA A 273 -4.52 -4.86 -7.44
CA ALA A 273 -5.93 -5.04 -7.76
C ALA A 273 -6.37 -6.51 -7.57
N GLN A 274 -5.55 -7.48 -8.01
CA GLN A 274 -5.83 -8.90 -7.79
C GLN A 274 -5.89 -9.27 -6.31
N GLY A 275 -4.95 -8.75 -5.51
CA GLY A 275 -4.91 -8.94 -4.07
C GLY A 275 -6.15 -8.45 -3.34
N GLY A 276 -6.63 -7.25 -3.71
CA GLY A 276 -7.90 -6.72 -3.20
C GLY A 276 -9.09 -7.64 -3.52
N VAL A 277 -9.18 -8.15 -4.75
CA VAL A 277 -10.25 -9.08 -5.16
C VAL A 277 -10.13 -10.39 -4.37
N GLU A 278 -8.92 -10.92 -4.20
CA GLU A 278 -8.68 -12.19 -3.49
C GLU A 278 -9.15 -12.10 -2.02
N VAL A 279 -8.81 -11.01 -1.35
CA VAL A 279 -9.22 -10.71 0.02
C VAL A 279 -10.73 -10.50 0.13
N LEU A 280 -11.35 -9.78 -0.83
CA LEU A 280 -12.80 -9.61 -0.91
C LEU A 280 -13.51 -10.97 -1.02
N LEU A 281 -13.03 -11.85 -1.90
CA LEU A 281 -13.63 -13.17 -2.11
C LEU A 281 -13.42 -14.10 -0.91
N ARG A 282 -12.25 -14.04 -0.25
CA ARG A 282 -11.93 -14.91 0.91
C ARG A 282 -12.66 -14.48 2.17
N HIS A 283 -12.72 -13.18 2.44
CA HIS A 283 -13.17 -12.65 3.73
C HIS A 283 -14.52 -11.94 3.68
N GLY A 284 -15.02 -11.56 2.50
CA GLY A 284 -16.23 -10.76 2.33
C GLY A 284 -17.48 -11.38 2.95
N ARG A 285 -17.66 -12.71 2.85
CA ARG A 285 -18.79 -13.40 3.49
C ARG A 285 -18.75 -13.31 5.02
N SER A 286 -17.55 -13.31 5.60
CA SER A 286 -17.39 -13.23 7.06
C SER A 286 -17.81 -11.87 7.62
N LEU A 287 -17.92 -10.84 6.77
CA LEU A 287 -18.30 -9.49 7.15
C LEU A 287 -19.81 -9.31 7.35
N PHE A 288 -20.64 -10.30 6.99
CA PHE A 288 -22.07 -10.28 7.33
C PHE A 288 -22.31 -10.48 8.84
N ASP A 289 -21.31 -10.93 9.61
CA ASP A 289 -21.38 -10.91 11.08
C ASP A 289 -21.30 -9.46 11.61
N TRP A 290 -22.32 -9.06 12.37
CA TRP A 290 -22.43 -7.74 13.00
C TRP A 290 -21.22 -7.37 13.89
N ARG A 291 -20.54 -8.36 14.48
CA ARG A 291 -19.32 -8.14 15.26
C ARG A 291 -18.21 -7.51 14.41
N LYS A 292 -18.21 -7.76 13.10
CA LYS A 292 -17.21 -7.30 12.14
C LYS A 292 -17.63 -6.04 11.36
N ARG A 293 -18.78 -5.41 11.69
CA ARG A 293 -19.32 -4.22 11.00
C ARG A 293 -18.35 -3.05 10.84
N ARG A 294 -17.35 -2.92 11.72
CA ARG A 294 -16.33 -1.86 11.60
C ARG A 294 -15.55 -1.96 10.28
N MET A 295 -15.44 -3.15 9.68
CA MET A 295 -14.80 -3.37 8.38
C MET A 295 -15.69 -3.00 7.18
N TRP A 296 -16.98 -2.69 7.39
CA TRP A 296 -17.91 -2.41 6.29
C TRP A 296 -17.49 -1.20 5.45
N GLY A 297 -16.92 -0.16 6.04
CA GLY A 297 -16.43 1.00 5.28
C GLY A 297 -15.37 0.60 4.25
N VAL A 298 -14.35 -0.16 4.69
CA VAL A 298 -13.28 -0.69 3.83
C VAL A 298 -13.84 -1.63 2.75
N LEU A 299 -14.81 -2.47 3.12
CA LEU A 299 -15.48 -3.37 2.19
C LEU A 299 -16.24 -2.61 1.11
N LEU A 300 -17.10 -1.66 1.51
CA LEU A 300 -17.94 -0.88 0.60
C LEU A 300 -17.09 -0.01 -0.33
N GLU A 301 -16.04 0.62 0.20
CA GLU A 301 -15.06 1.38 -0.58
C GLU A 301 -14.47 0.51 -1.71
N TYR A 302 -14.07 -0.73 -1.39
CA TYR A 302 -13.50 -1.62 -2.40
C TYR A 302 -14.55 -2.18 -3.38
N VAL A 303 -15.72 -2.61 -2.88
CA VAL A 303 -16.82 -3.14 -3.71
C VAL A 303 -17.31 -2.08 -4.69
N PHE A 304 -17.54 -0.85 -4.23
CA PHE A 304 -17.95 0.25 -5.11
C PHE A 304 -16.86 0.62 -6.10
N SER A 305 -15.57 0.51 -5.74
CA SER A 305 -14.48 0.71 -6.70
C SER A 305 -14.50 -0.34 -7.83
N VAL A 306 -14.78 -1.61 -7.51
CA VAL A 306 -14.93 -2.67 -8.52
C VAL A 306 -16.17 -2.44 -9.38
N LEU A 307 -17.31 -2.16 -8.75
CA LEU A 307 -18.56 -1.86 -9.47
C LEU A 307 -18.37 -0.67 -10.42
N TRP A 308 -17.72 0.40 -9.96
CA TRP A 308 -17.42 1.58 -10.76
C TRP A 308 -16.58 1.23 -12.01
N ALA A 309 -15.57 0.35 -11.85
CA ALA A 309 -14.76 -0.09 -12.98
C ALA A 309 -15.60 -0.80 -14.05
N TYR A 310 -16.51 -1.69 -13.63
CA TYR A 310 -17.42 -2.40 -14.54
C TYR A 310 -18.52 -1.51 -15.13
N THR A 311 -18.99 -0.51 -14.39
CA THR A 311 -19.86 0.54 -14.93
C THR A 311 -19.16 1.31 -16.05
N MET A 312 -17.90 1.72 -15.84
CA MET A 312 -17.11 2.38 -16.87
C MET A 312 -16.88 1.49 -18.09
N LEU A 313 -16.58 0.20 -17.90
CA LEU A 313 -16.49 -0.74 -19.01
C LEU A 313 -17.81 -0.82 -19.79
N THR A 314 -18.95 -0.90 -19.10
CA THR A 314 -20.27 -0.95 -19.73
C THR A 314 -20.52 0.30 -20.59
N ILE A 315 -20.22 1.49 -20.05
CA ILE A 315 -20.31 2.76 -20.77
C ILE A 315 -19.40 2.77 -22.01
N ILE A 316 -18.15 2.32 -21.89
CA ILE A 316 -17.19 2.27 -22.99
C ILE A 316 -17.65 1.30 -24.09
N VAL A 317 -18.13 0.11 -23.71
CA VAL A 317 -18.61 -0.90 -24.66
C VAL A 317 -19.86 -0.43 -25.39
N LEU A 318 -20.84 0.15 -24.69
CA LEU A 318 -22.05 0.69 -25.32
C LEU A 318 -21.73 1.85 -26.28
N TRP A 319 -20.83 2.75 -25.90
CA TRP A 319 -20.35 3.80 -26.79
C TRP A 319 -19.68 3.23 -28.05
N ALA A 320 -18.80 2.23 -27.90
CA ALA A 320 -18.12 1.61 -29.03
C ALA A 320 -19.10 0.89 -29.95
N LEU A 321 -20.01 0.07 -29.40
CA LEU A 321 -21.04 -0.63 -30.18
C LEU A 321 -21.92 0.35 -30.96
N GLY A 322 -22.29 1.49 -30.36
CA GLY A 322 -23.08 2.53 -31.02
C GLY A 322 -22.41 3.17 -32.25
N LYS A 323 -21.10 2.93 -32.47
CA LYS A 323 -20.39 3.34 -33.70
C LYS A 323 -20.46 2.31 -34.82
N PHE A 324 -20.66 1.04 -34.49
CA PHE A 324 -20.65 -0.06 -35.46
C PHE A 324 -22.05 -0.60 -35.76
N MET A 325 -23.01 -0.44 -34.85
CA MET A 325 -24.38 -0.91 -35.01
C MET A 325 -25.38 0.12 -34.46
N PRO A 326 -26.58 0.22 -35.06
CA PRO A 326 -27.65 1.04 -34.52
C PRO A 326 -28.09 0.44 -33.18
N LEU A 327 -27.82 1.16 -32.09
CA LEU A 327 -28.32 0.82 -30.77
C LEU A 327 -29.70 1.47 -30.57
N PRO A 328 -30.60 0.84 -29.81
CA PRO A 328 -31.80 1.50 -29.30
C PRO A 328 -31.42 2.82 -28.64
N GLN A 329 -32.25 3.87 -28.79
CA GLN A 329 -32.00 5.18 -28.18
C GLN A 329 -31.77 5.10 -26.66
N GLU A 330 -32.30 4.05 -26.02
CA GLU A 330 -32.14 3.76 -24.60
C GLU A 330 -30.74 3.31 -24.19
N LEU A 331 -29.95 2.77 -25.12
CA LEU A 331 -28.61 2.22 -24.91
C LEU A 331 -27.51 3.03 -25.61
N TYR A 332 -27.90 3.99 -26.44
CA TYR A 332 -26.96 4.80 -27.21
C TYR A 332 -26.22 5.82 -26.34
N ILE A 333 -24.90 5.87 -26.48
CA ILE A 333 -24.02 6.81 -25.78
C ILE A 333 -23.35 7.72 -26.81
N ALA A 334 -23.66 9.02 -26.76
CA ALA A 334 -23.17 9.98 -27.74
C ALA A 334 -21.67 10.26 -27.63
N THR A 335 -21.14 10.39 -26.40
CA THR A 335 -19.73 10.72 -26.16
C THR A 335 -19.23 10.15 -24.84
N LEU A 336 -17.96 9.77 -24.81
CA LEU A 336 -17.22 9.45 -23.59
C LEU A 336 -16.61 10.71 -22.95
N LEU A 337 -16.51 11.81 -23.71
CA LEU A 337 -15.89 13.02 -23.21
C LEU A 337 -16.75 13.59 -22.08
N PRO A 338 -16.11 13.94 -20.95
CA PRO A 338 -16.85 14.54 -19.87
C PRO A 338 -17.44 15.88 -20.31
N GLN A 339 -18.74 16.05 -20.11
CA GLN A 339 -19.41 17.35 -20.24
C GLN A 339 -19.08 18.21 -19.02
N TRP A 340 -19.91 19.21 -18.69
CA TRP A 340 -19.74 20.07 -17.50
C TRP A 340 -19.41 19.31 -16.20
N HIS A 341 -20.00 18.13 -16.02
CA HIS A 341 -19.68 17.23 -14.93
C HIS A 341 -18.18 16.95 -14.81
N GLY A 342 -17.47 16.59 -15.89
CA GLY A 342 -16.04 16.31 -15.77
C GLY A 342 -15.15 17.50 -15.47
N VAL A 343 -15.59 18.72 -15.81
CA VAL A 343 -14.91 19.93 -15.34
C VAL A 343 -14.97 20.00 -13.81
N ILE A 344 -16.13 19.71 -13.22
CA ILE A 344 -16.29 19.63 -11.76
C ILE A 344 -15.39 18.54 -11.17
N LEU A 345 -15.39 17.33 -11.75
CA LEU A 345 -14.51 16.24 -11.25
C LEU A 345 -13.02 16.62 -11.37
N ALA A 346 -12.60 17.27 -12.45
CA ALA A 346 -11.23 17.75 -12.61
C ALA A 346 -10.88 18.78 -11.53
N LEU A 347 -11.77 19.74 -11.24
CA LEU A 347 -11.60 20.70 -10.16
C LEU A 347 -11.51 20.03 -8.79
N VAL A 348 -12.34 19.02 -8.53
CA VAL A 348 -12.30 18.25 -7.27
C VAL A 348 -10.99 17.47 -7.14
N CYS A 349 -10.52 16.82 -8.22
CA CYS A 349 -9.21 16.15 -8.23
C CYS A 349 -8.06 17.13 -7.97
N LEU A 350 -8.12 18.34 -8.55
CA LEU A 350 -7.15 19.42 -8.32
C LEU A 350 -7.16 19.89 -6.86
N LEU A 351 -8.34 20.08 -6.26
CA LEU A 351 -8.50 20.47 -4.86
C LEU A 351 -8.00 19.38 -3.90
N GLN A 352 -8.32 18.11 -4.18
CA GLN A 352 -7.80 16.96 -3.43
C GLN A 352 -6.27 16.95 -3.49
N PHE A 353 -5.72 17.11 -4.69
CA PHE A 353 -4.29 17.13 -4.91
C PHE A 353 -3.60 18.28 -4.17
N ALA A 354 -4.12 19.51 -4.28
CA ALA A 354 -3.61 20.68 -3.57
C ALA A 354 -3.64 20.50 -2.04
N SER A 355 -4.75 19.97 -1.52
CA SER A 355 -4.92 19.68 -0.09
C SER A 355 -3.88 18.67 0.39
N SER A 356 -3.62 17.62 -0.39
CA SER A 356 -2.61 16.63 0.01
C SER A 356 -1.20 17.19 -0.04
N LEU A 357 -0.87 18.04 -1.02
CA LEU A 357 0.45 18.67 -1.06
C LEU A 357 0.73 19.57 0.14
N ILE A 358 -0.29 20.27 0.63
CA ILE A 358 -0.16 21.09 1.84
C ILE A 358 0.20 20.21 3.04
N ILE A 359 -0.46 19.05 3.18
CA ILE A 359 -0.18 18.07 4.24
C ILE A 359 1.22 17.49 4.07
N ASP A 360 1.56 17.05 2.86
CA ASP A 360 2.78 16.27 2.60
C ASP A 360 4.04 17.11 2.42
N ARG A 361 3.93 18.45 2.31
CA ARG A 361 5.09 19.37 2.30
C ARG A 361 6.05 19.17 3.47
N ARG A 362 5.55 18.63 4.59
CA ARG A 362 6.33 18.26 5.77
C ARG A 362 7.31 17.10 5.52
N TYR A 363 6.97 16.20 4.60
CA TYR A 363 7.73 14.97 4.33
C TYR A 363 8.45 15.01 3.00
N GLU A 364 7.93 15.77 2.03
CA GLU A 364 8.49 15.89 0.69
C GLU A 364 8.47 17.35 0.26
N THR A 365 9.65 17.97 0.20
CA THR A 365 9.83 19.40 -0.07
C THR A 365 9.90 19.74 -1.56
N HIS A 366 10.19 18.76 -2.44
CA HIS A 366 10.57 19.01 -3.83
C HIS A 366 9.51 18.64 -4.88
N ILE A 367 8.22 18.48 -4.50
CA ILE A 367 7.16 18.10 -5.46
C ILE A 367 6.89 19.20 -6.50
N GLY A 368 7.07 20.47 -6.11
CA GLY A 368 6.56 21.59 -6.89
C GLY A 368 7.19 21.80 -8.27
N ARG A 369 8.41 21.30 -8.52
CA ARG A 369 9.05 21.47 -9.84
C ARG A 369 8.33 20.74 -10.99
N ASN A 370 7.44 19.78 -10.70
CA ASN A 370 6.71 19.03 -11.71
C ASN A 370 5.19 19.28 -11.72
N TYR A 371 4.72 20.37 -11.09
CA TYR A 371 3.28 20.65 -10.90
C TYR A 371 2.44 20.42 -12.15
N PHE A 372 2.90 20.89 -13.32
CA PHE A 372 2.17 20.76 -14.58
C PHE A 372 1.81 19.31 -14.94
N TRP A 373 2.78 18.40 -14.84
CA TRP A 373 2.56 16.98 -15.17
C TRP A 373 1.75 16.27 -14.10
N VAL A 374 1.93 16.67 -12.85
CA VAL A 374 1.29 16.04 -11.71
C VAL A 374 -0.22 16.31 -11.68
N ILE A 375 -0.69 17.45 -12.20
CA ILE A 375 -2.12 17.77 -12.34
C ILE A 375 -2.89 16.70 -13.13
N TRP A 376 -2.25 16.11 -14.15
CA TRP A 376 -2.87 15.07 -14.98
C TRP A 376 -2.84 13.68 -14.34
N TYR A 377 -2.04 13.51 -13.29
CA TYR A 377 -1.81 12.20 -12.70
C TYR A 377 -3.03 11.57 -12.04
N PRO A 378 -3.90 12.29 -11.32
CA PRO A 378 -5.13 11.71 -10.79
C PRO A 378 -5.96 11.02 -11.89
N MET A 379 -6.06 11.63 -13.08
CA MET A 379 -6.75 11.02 -14.22
C MET A 379 -6.03 9.74 -14.69
N ALA A 380 -4.70 9.77 -14.83
CA ALA A 380 -3.91 8.59 -15.18
C ALA A 380 -4.04 7.46 -14.13
N TYR A 381 -4.04 7.81 -12.84
CA TYR A 381 -4.25 6.89 -11.73
C TYR A 381 -5.62 6.19 -11.82
N TRP A 382 -6.69 6.96 -12.07
CA TRP A 382 -8.03 6.40 -12.24
C TRP A 382 -8.12 5.47 -13.46
N LEU A 383 -7.51 5.84 -14.59
CA LEU A 383 -7.49 5.00 -15.79
C LEU A 383 -6.69 3.71 -15.58
N ILE A 384 -5.51 3.78 -14.97
CA ILE A 384 -4.71 2.59 -14.65
C ILE A 384 -5.47 1.69 -13.67
N SER A 385 -6.09 2.28 -12.63
CA SER A 385 -6.90 1.55 -11.66
C SER A 385 -8.13 0.88 -12.30
N LEU A 386 -8.81 1.58 -13.23
CA LEU A 386 -9.91 1.04 -14.03
C LEU A 386 -9.47 -0.22 -14.78
N PHE A 387 -8.48 -0.10 -15.67
CA PHE A 387 -8.07 -1.20 -16.53
C PHE A 387 -7.46 -2.36 -15.74
N THR A 388 -6.69 -2.08 -14.69
CA THR A 388 -6.11 -3.14 -13.86
C THR A 388 -7.19 -3.89 -13.07
N THR A 389 -8.22 -3.21 -12.57
CA THR A 389 -9.35 -3.84 -11.87
C THR A 389 -10.18 -4.73 -12.80
N LEU A 390 -10.45 -4.26 -14.02
CA LEU A 390 -11.17 -5.03 -15.05
C LEU A 390 -10.46 -6.34 -15.42
N VAL A 391 -9.12 -6.34 -15.39
CA VAL A 391 -8.31 -7.53 -15.66
C VAL A 391 -8.13 -8.38 -14.39
N ALA A 392 -8.03 -7.75 -13.23
CA ALA A 392 -7.79 -8.42 -11.95
C ALA A 392 -8.93 -9.33 -11.54
N LEU A 393 -10.19 -8.88 -11.61
CA LEU A 393 -11.34 -9.66 -11.19
C LEU A 393 -11.46 -11.02 -11.92
N PRO A 394 -11.52 -11.08 -13.26
CA PRO A 394 -11.62 -12.36 -13.97
C PRO A 394 -10.38 -13.22 -13.74
N LYS A 395 -9.18 -12.61 -13.72
CA LYS A 395 -7.94 -13.34 -13.49
C LYS A 395 -7.89 -13.99 -12.10
N THR A 396 -8.42 -13.33 -11.07
CA THR A 396 -8.51 -13.90 -9.72
C THR A 396 -9.62 -14.96 -9.62
N LEU A 397 -10.76 -14.77 -10.29
CA LEU A 397 -11.84 -15.78 -10.33
C LEU A 397 -11.40 -17.07 -11.04
N LEU A 398 -10.59 -16.97 -12.09
CA LEU A 398 -10.05 -18.10 -12.86
C LEU A 398 -8.79 -18.73 -12.23
N LYS A 399 -8.18 -18.09 -11.22
CA LYS A 399 -6.98 -18.59 -10.54
C LYS A 399 -7.34 -19.87 -9.77
N ARG A 400 -6.63 -20.98 -10.06
CA ARG A 400 -6.73 -22.21 -9.26
C ARG A 400 -6.29 -21.93 -7.82
N ARG A 401 -7.16 -22.22 -6.86
CA ARG A 401 -6.91 -22.08 -5.42
C ARG A 401 -5.79 -23.04 -4.97
N GLY A 402 -4.95 -22.61 -4.03
CA GLY A 402 -3.93 -23.47 -3.38
C GLY A 402 -2.54 -23.50 -4.03
N LYS A 403 -2.27 -22.70 -5.07
CA LYS A 403 -0.88 -22.50 -5.55
C LYS A 403 -0.18 -21.49 -4.66
N ARG A 404 0.97 -21.86 -4.10
CA ARG A 404 1.84 -20.96 -3.32
C ARG A 404 2.30 -19.78 -4.17
N ALA A 405 2.36 -18.60 -3.55
CA ALA A 405 2.96 -17.42 -4.15
C ALA A 405 4.49 -17.54 -4.08
N ILE A 406 5.14 -17.72 -5.24
CA ILE A 406 6.60 -17.70 -5.35
C ILE A 406 7.04 -16.23 -5.46
N TRP A 407 8.12 -15.85 -4.78
CA TRP A 407 8.66 -14.50 -4.88
C TRP A 407 9.38 -14.31 -6.22
N VAL A 408 8.92 -13.34 -7.01
CA VAL A 408 9.70 -12.79 -8.14
C VAL A 408 10.06 -11.35 -7.81
N SER A 409 11.35 -11.01 -7.84
CA SER A 409 11.83 -9.67 -7.50
C SER A 409 11.13 -8.62 -8.37
N PRO A 410 10.65 -7.50 -7.78
CA PRO A 410 9.90 -6.48 -8.52
C PRO A 410 10.79 -5.72 -9.51
N ASP A 411 10.15 -5.06 -10.49
CA ASP A 411 10.81 -4.09 -11.37
C ASP A 411 11.18 -2.84 -10.55
N ARG A 412 12.46 -2.48 -10.55
CA ARG A 412 13.07 -1.42 -9.73
C ARG A 412 13.34 -0.12 -10.50
N GLY A 413 12.80 0.00 -11.72
CA GLY A 413 13.02 1.17 -12.58
C GLY A 413 14.27 1.09 -13.43
N ILE A 414 14.62 2.21 -14.06
CA ILE A 414 15.80 2.30 -14.93
C ILE A 414 16.98 2.70 -14.04
N ARG A 415 17.96 1.81 -13.91
CA ARG A 415 19.18 2.06 -13.12
C ARG A 415 20.02 3.16 -13.73
#